data_AF-A0A6M3KJV1-F1
#
_entry.id   AF-A0A6M3KJV1-F1
#
_cell.length_a   1.000
_cell.length_b   1.000
_cell.length_c   1.000
_cell.angle_alpha   90.00
_cell.angle_beta   90.00
_cell.angle_gamma   90.00
#
_symmetry.space_group_name_H-M   'P 1'
#
loop_
_entity.id
_entity.type
_entity.pdbx_description
1 polymer ?
#
loop_
_entity_poly.entity_id
_entity_poly.type
_entity_poly.pdbx_seq_one_letter_code
_entity_poly.pdbx_strand_id
1 'polypeptide(L)'
;MIYAVDLDGTLCYEMKDWKDYKIAPPIYPNINKSNKLFNEGHIIVIYTARPITDIYVTRSWLKKHSVKYHKLIMDKFRADWYIDNNSMKMEDL
;
A
#
# COMPACT_ATOMS: atom_id res chain seq x y z
N MET A 1 -8.31 -7.39 -12.70
CA MET A 1 -7.87 -5.99 -12.54
C MET A 1 -6.59 -5.94 -11.72
N ILE A 2 -5.76 -4.93 -11.98
CA ILE A 2 -4.53 -4.58 -11.28
C ILE A 2 -4.83 -3.37 -10.39
N TYR A 3 -4.67 -3.56 -9.08
CA TYR A 3 -4.84 -2.50 -8.09
C TYR A 3 -3.47 -2.07 -7.56
N ALA A 4 -3.15 -0.79 -7.73
CA ALA A 4 -2.09 -0.11 -7.00
C ALA A 4 -2.66 0.32 -5.64
N VAL A 5 -2.22 -0.32 -4.57
CA VAL A 5 -2.70 -0.03 -3.21
C VAL A 5 -1.59 0.71 -2.48
N ASP A 6 -1.86 1.96 -2.10
CA ASP A 6 -0.98 2.74 -1.26
C ASP A 6 -0.78 2.09 0.13
N LEU A 7 0.32 2.44 0.81
CA LEU A 7 0.65 1.94 2.13
C LEU A 7 0.35 2.95 3.24
N ASP A 8 0.96 4.12 3.22
CA ASP A 8 0.95 5.09 4.33
C ASP A 8 -0.27 6.02 4.23
N GLY A 9 -1.20 5.88 5.17
CA GLY A 9 -2.51 6.53 5.14
C GLY A 9 -3.61 5.62 4.59
N THR A 10 -3.23 4.59 3.85
CA THR A 10 -4.17 3.61 3.24
C THR A 10 -4.22 2.27 3.98
N LEU A 11 -3.09 1.56 4.14
CA LEU A 11 -3.02 0.26 4.84
C LEU A 11 -2.45 0.37 6.26
N CYS A 12 -1.66 1.41 6.53
CA CYS A 12 -1.24 1.81 7.87
C CYS A 12 -1.50 3.30 8.07
N TYR A 13 -1.45 3.77 9.31
CA TYR A 13 -1.51 5.22 9.57
C TYR A 13 -0.22 5.90 9.09
N GLU A 14 -0.35 7.14 8.60
CA GLU A 14 0.81 7.96 8.24
C GLU A 14 1.67 8.24 9.47
N MET A 15 2.99 8.14 9.27
CA MET A 15 3.99 8.45 10.30
C MET A 15 4.62 9.79 10.00
N LYS A 16 4.88 10.60 11.04
CA LYS A 16 5.54 11.91 10.89
C LYS A 16 6.98 11.78 10.40
N ASP A 17 7.70 10.79 10.93
CA ASP A 17 9.10 10.54 10.57
C ASP A 17 9.21 9.23 9.77
N TRP A 18 9.98 9.30 8.68
CA TRP A 18 10.31 8.18 7.80
C TRP A 18 10.99 7.00 8.54
N LYS A 19 11.76 7.26 9.60
CA LYS A 19 12.39 6.20 10.42
C LYS A 19 11.36 5.29 11.13
N ASP A 20 10.12 5.74 11.29
CA ASP A 20 9.09 5.05 12.07
C ASP A 20 8.20 4.11 11.22
N TYR A 21 8.50 3.97 9.92
CA TYR A 21 7.78 3.06 9.01
C TYR A 21 7.67 1.62 9.51
N LYS A 22 8.64 1.14 10.28
CA LYS A 22 8.64 -0.21 10.87
C LYS A 22 7.54 -0.39 11.92
N ILE A 23 7.16 0.68 12.61
CA ILE A 23 6.22 0.66 13.73
C ILE A 23 4.87 1.29 13.38
N ALA A 24 4.68 1.70 12.11
CA ALA A 24 3.42 2.24 11.62
C ALA A 24 2.24 1.33 12.00
N PRO A 25 1.22 1.83 12.73
CA PRO A 25 0.12 0.98 13.15
C PRO A 25 -0.73 0.55 11.95
N PRO A 26 -1.12 -0.73 11.83
CA PRO A 26 -1.93 -1.22 10.72
C PRO A 26 -3.38 -0.74 10.79
N ILE A 27 -4.00 -0.54 9.64
CA ILE A 27 -5.44 -0.34 9.49
C ILE A 27 -6.04 -1.67 9.02
N TYR A 28 -6.26 -2.60 9.97
CA TYR A 28 -6.74 -3.95 9.67
C TYR A 28 -8.02 -4.01 8.80
N PRO A 29 -9.03 -3.12 8.96
CA PRO A 29 -10.17 -3.10 8.06
C PRO A 29 -9.79 -2.89 6.59
N ASN A 30 -8.79 -2.06 6.31
CA ASN A 30 -8.32 -1.79 4.94
C ASN A 30 -7.48 -2.95 4.40
N ILE A 31 -6.60 -3.51 5.24
CA ILE A 31 -5.84 -4.73 4.91
C ILE A 31 -6.79 -5.87 4.54
N ASN A 32 -7.88 -6.06 5.28
CA ASN A 32 -8.87 -7.11 4.98
C ASN A 32 -9.58 -6.87 3.64
N LYS A 33 -9.93 -5.62 3.29
CA LYS A 33 -10.48 -5.28 1.97
C LYS A 33 -9.49 -5.59 0.85
N SER A 34 -8.22 -5.18 1.00
CA SER A 34 -7.16 -5.48 0.03
C SER A 34 -6.94 -6.99 -0.13
N ASN A 35 -6.88 -7.72 0.99
CA ASN A 35 -6.74 -9.18 0.99
C ASN A 35 -7.95 -9.89 0.37
N LYS A 36 -9.15 -9.34 0.50
CA LYS A 36 -10.35 -9.84 -0.17
C LYS A 36 -10.21 -9.75 -1.68
N LEU A 37 -9.81 -8.59 -2.21
CA LEU A 37 -9.54 -8.40 -3.65
C LEU A 37 -8.47 -9.38 -4.16
N PHE A 38 -7.42 -9.63 -3.37
CA PHE A 38 -6.41 -10.67 -3.68
C PHE A 38 -7.07 -12.06 -3.81
N ASN A 39 -7.88 -12.46 -2.83
CA ASN A 39 -8.54 -13.77 -2.81
C ASN A 39 -9.58 -13.92 -3.93
N GLU A 40 -10.14 -12.82 -4.43
CA GLU A 40 -11.05 -12.77 -5.59
C GLU A 40 -10.31 -12.90 -6.94
N GLY A 41 -8.98 -13.04 -6.93
CA GLY A 41 -8.18 -13.26 -8.13
C GLY A 41 -7.68 -11.97 -8.79
N HIS A 42 -7.74 -10.83 -8.10
CA HIS A 42 -7.16 -9.58 -8.60
C HIS A 42 -5.65 -9.46 -8.29
N ILE A 43 -4.95 -8.71 -9.13
CA ILE A 43 -3.51 -8.46 -8.95
C ILE A 43 -3.35 -7.26 -8.01
N ILE A 44 -3.01 -7.54 -6.76
CA ILE A 44 -2.62 -6.50 -5.78
C ILE A 44 -1.14 -6.17 -5.92
N VAL A 45 -0.84 -4.90 -6.17
CA VAL A 45 0.51 -4.34 -6.12
C VAL A 45 0.53 -3.30 -5.02
N ILE A 46 1.40 -3.48 -4.02
CA ILE A 46 1.68 -2.41 -3.06
C ILE A 46 2.50 -1.35 -3.79
N TYR A 47 1.96 -0.14 -3.82
CA TYR A 47 2.56 1.07 -4.36
C TYR A 47 2.87 1.98 -3.19
N THR A 48 4.04 2.60 -3.13
CA THR A 48 4.34 3.48 -1.99
C THR A 48 5.40 4.50 -2.37
N ALA A 49 5.25 5.71 -1.80
CA ALA A 49 6.26 6.76 -1.87
C ALA A 49 7.44 6.54 -0.90
N ARG A 50 7.41 5.50 -0.06
CA ARG A 50 8.57 5.14 0.77
C ARG A 50 9.81 4.92 -0.11
N PRO A 51 10.99 5.39 0.31
CA PRO A 51 12.19 5.30 -0.51
C PRO A 51 12.64 3.84 -0.66
N ILE A 52 13.34 3.55 -1.76
CA ILE A 52 13.88 2.20 -2.05
C ILE A 52 14.82 1.67 -0.95
N THR A 53 15.47 2.57 -0.22
CA THR A 53 16.31 2.26 0.95
C THR A 53 15.54 1.54 2.06
N ASP A 54 14.22 1.75 2.15
CA ASP A 54 13.33 1.15 3.15
C ASP A 54 12.58 -0.08 2.63
N ILE A 55 13.00 -0.68 1.50
CA ILE A 55 12.33 -1.85 0.92
C ILE A 55 12.25 -3.03 1.89
N TYR A 56 13.30 -3.29 2.67
CA TYR A 56 13.32 -4.38 3.64
C TYR A 56 12.42 -4.10 4.84
N VAL A 57 12.38 -2.85 5.32
CA VAL A 57 11.47 -2.41 6.40
C VAL A 57 10.03 -2.59 5.94
N THR A 58 9.72 -2.15 4.72
CA THR A 58 8.40 -2.23 4.12
C THR A 58 7.94 -3.68 3.92
N ARG A 59 8.79 -4.54 3.35
CA ARG A 59 8.48 -5.98 3.21
C ARG A 59 8.28 -6.67 4.55
N SER A 60 9.08 -6.33 5.55
CA SER A 60 8.97 -6.88 6.90
C SER A 60 7.64 -6.49 7.54
N TRP A 61 7.23 -5.23 7.39
CA TRP A 61 5.96 -4.73 7.87
C TRP A 61 4.77 -5.43 7.19
N LEU A 62 4.77 -5.51 5.85
CA LEU A 62 3.72 -6.19 5.08
C LEU A 62 3.58 -7.66 5.50
N LYS A 63 4.70 -8.37 5.68
CA LYS A 63 4.72 -9.76 6.15
C LYS A 63 4.17 -9.88 7.57
N LYS A 64 4.62 -9.03 8.49
CA LYS A 64 4.17 -9.01 9.90
C LYS A 64 2.65 -8.85 10.00
N HIS A 65 2.06 -8.02 9.15
CA HIS A 65 0.63 -7.72 9.16
C HIS A 65 -0.18 -8.56 8.15
N SER A 66 0.41 -9.63 7.61
CA SER A 66 -0.27 -10.59 6.71
C SER A 66 -0.96 -9.92 5.51
N VAL A 67 -0.33 -8.90 4.94
CA VAL A 67 -0.80 -8.26 3.71
C VAL A 67 -0.49 -9.19 2.53
N LYS A 68 -1.52 -9.56 1.76
CA LYS A 68 -1.39 -10.38 0.56
C LYS A 68 -1.20 -9.47 -0.66
N TYR A 69 -0.10 -9.65 -1.38
CA TYR A 69 0.24 -8.86 -2.55
C TYR A 69 1.13 -9.65 -3.51
N HIS A 70 1.12 -9.27 -4.79
CA HIS A 70 1.92 -9.90 -5.84
C HIS A 70 3.26 -9.20 -6.04
N LYS A 71 3.27 -7.85 -5.96
CA LYS A 71 4.47 -7.03 -6.14
C LYS A 71 4.47 -5.85 -5.17
N LEU A 72 5.66 -5.41 -4.80
CA LEU A 72 5.92 -4.14 -4.13
C LEU A 72 6.68 -3.28 -5.13
N ILE A 73 6.14 -2.11 -5.48
CA ILE A 73 6.74 -1.16 -6.42
C ILE A 73 6.82 0.20 -5.71
N MET A 74 8.00 0.81 -5.74
CA MET A 74 8.32 2.10 -5.09
C MET A 74 8.50 3.22 -6.13
N ASP A 75 7.87 3.05 -7.29
CA ASP A 75 7.90 3.94 -8.43
C ASP A 75 6.57 3.83 -9.19
N LYS A 76 6.29 4.76 -10.10
CA LYS A 76 5.06 4.80 -10.87
C LYS A 76 4.99 3.63 -11.87
N PHE A 77 3.83 3.00 -11.95
CA PHE A 77 3.55 1.93 -12.90
C PHE A 77 2.08 1.98 -13.33
N ARG A 78 1.72 1.35 -14.45
CA ARG A 78 0.34 1.30 -14.92
C ARG A 78 -0.51 0.32 -14.09
N ALA A 79 -1.65 0.79 -13.59
CA ALA A 79 -2.67 0.00 -12.91
C ALA A 79 -4.07 0.31 -13.48
N ASP A 80 -5.06 -0.55 -13.22
CA ASP A 80 -6.46 -0.26 -13.53
C ASP A 80 -7.04 0.73 -12.52
N TRP A 81 -6.61 0.63 -11.26
CA TRP A 81 -7.03 1.50 -10.16
C TRP A 81 -5.87 1.83 -9.23
N TYR A 82 -5.83 3.08 -8.75
CA TYR A 82 -5.05 3.49 -7.59
C TYR A 82 -6.00 3.66 -6.39
N ILE A 83 -5.67 2.99 -5.28
CA ILE A 83 -6.36 3.14 -4.00
C ILE A 83 -5.38 3.86 -3.09
N ASP A 84 -5.63 5.15 -2.87
CA ASP A 84 -4.68 6.06 -2.24
C ASP A 84 -5.44 7.16 -1.49
N ASN A 85 -5.12 7.37 -0.21
CA ASN A 85 -5.75 8.40 0.62
C ASN A 85 -5.42 9.82 0.15
N ASN A 86 -4.34 9.99 -0.60
CA ASN A 86 -3.87 11.26 -1.15
C ASN A 86 -4.18 11.38 -2.66
N SER A 87 -5.22 10.70 -3.15
CA SER A 87 -5.70 10.86 -4.53
C SER A 87 -6.74 11.97 -4.66
N MET A 88 -6.63 12.76 -5.73
CA MET A 88 -7.61 13.75 -6.17
C MET A 88 -7.86 13.53 -7.66
N LYS A 89 -9.12 13.54 -8.08
CA LYS A 89 -9.42 13.50 -9.52
C LYS A 89 -9.24 14.88 -10.12
N MET A 90 -8.87 14.93 -11.40
CA MET A 90 -8.68 16.21 -12.09
C MET A 90 -9.98 17.02 -12.14
N GLU A 91 -11.11 16.33 -12.19
CA GLU A 91 -12.46 16.92 -12.20
C GLU A 91 -12.88 17.49 -10.85
N ASP A 92 -12.15 17.17 -9.76
CA ASP A 92 -12.41 17.64 -8.40
C ASP A 92 -11.59 18.91 -8.04
N LEU A 93 -10.80 19.45 -8.99
CA LEU A 93 -10.15 20.77 -8.87
C LEU A 93 -11.14 21.91 -9.10
#